data_AF-B1J7Z4-F1
#
_entry.id   AF-B1J7Z4-F1
#
_cell.length_a   1.000
_cell.length_b   1.000
_cell.length_c   1.000
_cell.angle_alpha   90.00
_cell.angle_beta   90.00
_cell.angle_gamma   90.00
#
_symmetry.space_group_name_H-M   'P 1'
#
loop_
_entity.id
_entity.type
_entity.pdbx_description
1 polymer ?
#
loop_
_entity_poly.entity_id
_entity_poly.type
_entity_poly.pdbx_seq_one_letter_code
_entity_poly.pdbx_strand_id
1 'polypeptide(L)'
;MSDFQAKLQHLTAEQVEALYSEYISGEKIAHLLKRYAIDVAPSSLIKAFPPLPCAALRCPYCKTSLYERRKSRTAASCHENMAFCKTCEHRHYFPGRRQWHRVCACQPCLAARQQARLELQALQRQRIREHWSLARRQPIPLRSLSITRKLQLLALLEVRMDKQHDRLLPAEHPTGGQWVSPSKAMDASLLQALQEDLILLVDPDSPPACFSNDLTPRAWRDKVYWVVNVSLHGHQRASLMLLHRALLELLGAGPRPEWREQLREAITTLAIEEVCACIASRCAAHGLPFEAREKAARVAAHLLGRLPVASALSLVDGAVHGALAYIARSHVTPLHASSTIPANMLAAAERAVSEQWQFSPCSYASDAARSRYSHALFDVLLKQEDHGLRRRIAEYIEQLPCRGA
;
A
#
# COMPACT_ATOMS: atom_id res chain seq x y z
N MET A 1 -2.18 -50.86 9.75
CA MET A 1 -3.35 -51.37 10.49
C MET A 1 -3.25 -50.88 11.92
N SER A 2 -4.34 -50.43 12.55
CA SER A 2 -4.28 -50.04 13.97
C SER A 2 -4.28 -51.30 14.85
N ASP A 3 -3.58 -51.26 15.98
CA ASP A 3 -3.53 -52.37 16.96
C ASP A 3 -4.92 -52.86 17.40
N PHE A 4 -5.92 -51.98 17.31
CA PHE A 4 -7.32 -52.28 17.61
C PHE A 4 -8.02 -53.15 16.57
N GLN A 5 -7.63 -53.08 15.29
CA GLN A 5 -8.23 -53.88 14.22
C GLN A 5 -7.76 -55.34 14.26
N ALA A 6 -6.55 -55.59 14.77
CA ALA A 6 -6.05 -56.95 14.98
C ALA A 6 -6.92 -57.73 15.97
N LYS A 7 -7.50 -57.04 16.96
CA LYS A 7 -8.34 -57.63 18.00
C LYS A 7 -9.75 -58.04 17.54
N LEU A 8 -10.12 -57.83 16.28
CA LEU A 8 -11.36 -58.31 15.68
C LEU A 8 -11.11 -59.34 14.56
N GLN A 9 -9.86 -59.76 14.34
CA GLN A 9 -9.50 -60.70 13.27
C GLN A 9 -10.09 -62.11 13.46
N HIS A 10 -10.43 -62.48 14.70
CA HIS A 10 -11.04 -63.78 15.02
C HIS A 10 -12.53 -63.85 14.68
N LEU A 11 -13.17 -62.72 14.32
CA LEU A 11 -14.58 -62.65 13.96
C LEU A 11 -14.75 -62.65 12.44
N THR A 12 -15.81 -63.30 11.97
CA THR A 12 -16.22 -63.26 10.55
C THR A 12 -16.83 -61.90 10.20
N ALA A 13 -16.85 -61.55 8.91
CA ALA A 13 -17.42 -60.28 8.44
C ALA A 13 -18.90 -60.09 8.86
N GLU A 14 -19.69 -61.17 8.84
CA GLU A 14 -21.10 -61.19 9.27
C GLU A 14 -21.24 -60.92 10.78
N GLN A 15 -20.37 -61.50 11.60
CA GLN A 15 -20.33 -61.25 13.04
C GLN A 15 -19.92 -59.82 13.38
N VAL A 16 -19.05 -59.21 12.57
CA VAL A 16 -18.66 -57.79 12.74
C VAL A 16 -19.81 -56.85 12.42
N GLU A 17 -20.64 -57.14 11.41
CA GLU A 17 -21.85 -56.37 11.13
C GLU A 17 -22.92 -56.54 12.21
N ALA A 18 -23.14 -57.78 12.68
CA ALA A 18 -24.06 -58.07 13.78
C ALA A 18 -23.67 -57.30 15.05
N LEU A 19 -22.38 -57.36 15.43
CA LEU A 19 -21.82 -56.60 16.56
C LEU A 19 -22.00 -55.09 16.40
N TYR A 20 -21.83 -54.54 15.19
CA TYR A 20 -22.04 -53.11 14.94
C TYR A 20 -23.52 -52.72 15.05
N SER A 21 -24.43 -53.58 14.59
CA SER A 21 -25.87 -53.34 14.71
C SER A 21 -26.34 -53.34 16.17
N GLU A 22 -25.87 -54.28 16.99
CA GLU A 22 -26.11 -54.34 18.44
C GLU A 22 -25.47 -53.15 19.17
N TYR A 23 -24.31 -52.68 18.69
CA TYR A 23 -23.66 -51.48 19.23
C TYR A 23 -24.50 -50.21 18.98
N ILE A 24 -25.05 -50.03 17.78
CA ILE A 24 -25.89 -48.87 17.45
C ILE A 24 -27.26 -48.93 18.12
N SER A 25 -27.86 -50.12 18.26
CA SER A 25 -29.19 -50.32 18.88
C SER A 25 -29.23 -49.96 20.36
N GLY A 26 -28.07 -49.89 21.02
CA GLY A 26 -27.94 -49.28 22.33
C GLY A 26 -27.49 -50.23 23.44
N GLU A 27 -27.12 -51.46 23.12
CA GLU A 27 -26.73 -52.48 24.10
C GLU A 27 -25.54 -52.06 24.99
N LYS A 28 -25.45 -52.68 26.18
CA LYS A 28 -24.35 -52.42 27.12
C LYS A 28 -23.04 -52.95 26.52
N ILE A 29 -22.10 -52.04 26.26
CA ILE A 29 -20.80 -52.35 25.63
C ILE A 29 -20.04 -53.46 26.39
N ALA A 30 -20.12 -53.50 27.72
CA ALA A 30 -19.50 -54.54 28.54
C ALA A 30 -20.04 -55.97 28.26
N HIS A 31 -21.30 -56.09 27.86
CA HIS A 31 -21.89 -57.39 27.50
C HIS A 31 -21.43 -57.84 26.11
N LEU A 32 -21.34 -56.91 25.16
CA LEU A 32 -20.82 -57.16 23.82
C LEU A 32 -19.35 -57.61 23.87
N LEU A 33 -18.51 -56.94 24.67
CA LEU A 33 -17.10 -57.33 24.80
C LEU A 33 -16.93 -58.75 25.35
N LYS A 34 -17.75 -59.15 26.33
CA LYS A 34 -17.74 -60.51 26.88
C LYS A 34 -18.27 -61.55 25.89
N ARG A 35 -19.38 -61.26 25.22
CA ARG A 35 -20.06 -62.17 24.28
C ARG A 35 -19.21 -62.52 23.06
N TYR A 36 -18.48 -61.54 22.54
CA TYR A 36 -17.62 -61.71 21.36
C TYR A 36 -16.13 -61.89 21.71
N ALA A 37 -15.80 -62.05 23.01
CA ALA A 37 -14.45 -62.21 23.53
C ALA A 37 -13.46 -61.15 23.00
N ILE A 38 -13.85 -59.87 23.06
CA ILE A 38 -13.05 -58.75 22.54
C ILE A 38 -12.33 -58.07 23.70
N ASP A 39 -11.00 -58.09 23.66
CA ASP A 39 -10.14 -57.46 24.65
C ASP A 39 -9.87 -55.98 24.32
N VAL A 40 -10.87 -55.11 24.46
CA VAL A 40 -10.72 -53.66 24.25
C VAL A 40 -11.46 -52.89 25.33
N ALA A 41 -10.91 -51.75 25.77
CA ALA A 41 -11.62 -50.85 26.67
C ALA A 41 -12.98 -50.42 26.07
N PRO A 42 -14.08 -50.35 26.85
CA PRO A 42 -15.42 -50.00 26.33
C PRO A 42 -15.47 -48.71 25.51
N SER A 43 -14.67 -47.69 25.87
CA SER A 43 -14.57 -46.41 25.16
C SER A 43 -13.86 -46.49 23.80
N SER A 44 -13.17 -47.60 23.50
CA SER A 44 -12.35 -47.78 22.30
C SER A 44 -12.90 -48.79 21.30
N LEU A 45 -14.01 -49.48 21.60
CA LEU A 45 -14.64 -50.47 20.70
C LEU A 45 -14.93 -49.90 19.30
N ILE A 46 -15.40 -48.65 19.21
CA ILE A 46 -15.70 -48.00 17.92
C ILE A 46 -14.46 -47.89 17.00
N LYS A 47 -13.26 -47.78 17.57
CA LYS A 47 -11.99 -47.67 16.82
C LYS A 47 -11.52 -49.00 16.23
N ALA A 48 -12.06 -50.12 16.73
CA ALA A 48 -11.69 -51.46 16.31
C ALA A 48 -12.41 -51.87 15.00
N PHE A 49 -13.63 -51.37 14.76
CA PHE A 49 -14.39 -51.73 13.56
C PHE A 49 -13.67 -51.36 12.25
N PRO A 50 -13.75 -52.21 11.21
CA PRO A 50 -13.18 -51.91 9.92
C PRO A 50 -13.92 -50.73 9.25
N PRO A 51 -13.18 -49.81 8.59
CA PRO A 51 -13.77 -48.68 7.90
C PRO A 51 -14.45 -49.15 6.58
N LEU A 52 -15.54 -48.47 6.20
CA LEU A 52 -16.36 -48.82 5.05
C LEU A 52 -15.89 -48.09 3.79
N PRO A 53 -15.84 -48.74 2.62
CA PRO A 53 -15.50 -48.07 1.36
C PRO A 53 -16.65 -47.17 0.89
N CYS A 54 -16.31 -45.95 0.49
CA CYS A 54 -17.23 -45.01 -0.14
C CYS A 54 -17.25 -45.27 -1.65
N ALA A 55 -18.28 -45.95 -2.15
CA ALA A 55 -18.39 -46.31 -3.56
C ALA A 55 -18.38 -45.09 -4.51
N ALA A 56 -18.90 -43.95 -4.04
CA ALA A 56 -19.02 -42.72 -4.82
C ALA A 56 -17.72 -41.89 -4.92
N LEU A 57 -16.72 -42.14 -4.07
CA LEU A 57 -15.52 -41.31 -3.99
C LEU A 57 -14.25 -42.14 -4.17
N ARG A 58 -13.45 -41.74 -5.16
CA ARG A 58 -12.13 -42.31 -5.41
C ARG A 58 -11.05 -41.30 -5.09
N CYS A 59 -9.92 -41.77 -4.60
CA CYS A 59 -8.75 -40.93 -4.41
C CYS A 59 -8.28 -40.40 -5.79
N PRO A 60 -8.08 -39.09 -5.97
CA PRO A 60 -7.62 -38.53 -7.25
C PRO A 60 -6.20 -38.98 -7.62
N TYR A 61 -5.39 -39.42 -6.64
CA TYR A 61 -4.00 -39.84 -6.85
C TYR A 61 -3.86 -41.36 -7.00
N CYS A 62 -4.43 -42.15 -6.08
CA CYS A 62 -4.31 -43.61 -6.08
C CYS A 62 -5.39 -44.32 -6.89
N LYS A 63 -6.47 -43.60 -7.29
CA LYS A 63 -7.66 -44.14 -7.97
C LYS A 63 -8.43 -45.23 -7.20
N THR A 64 -8.04 -45.55 -5.97
CA THR A 64 -8.73 -46.47 -5.07
C THR A 64 -9.91 -45.79 -4.39
N SER A 65 -10.94 -46.56 -4.00
CA SER A 65 -12.05 -46.05 -3.20
C SER A 65 -11.56 -45.45 -1.88
N LEU A 66 -12.17 -44.33 -1.47
CA LEU A 66 -11.94 -43.77 -0.14
C LEU A 66 -12.70 -44.58 0.91
N TYR A 67 -12.30 -44.44 2.18
CA TYR A 67 -12.91 -45.14 3.29
C TYR A 67 -13.38 -44.16 4.35
N GLU A 68 -14.55 -44.44 4.94
CA GLU A 68 -15.09 -43.72 6.08
C GLU A 68 -15.01 -44.56 7.35
N ARG A 69 -14.82 -43.90 8.48
CA ARG A 69 -14.94 -44.56 9.78
C ARG A 69 -16.43 -44.78 10.10
N ARG A 70 -16.73 -45.87 10.79
CA ARG A 70 -18.09 -46.11 11.29
C ARG A 70 -18.44 -45.04 12.34
N LYS A 71 -19.70 -44.62 12.33
CA LYS A 71 -20.20 -43.56 13.21
C LYS A 71 -20.39 -44.10 14.62
N SER A 72 -20.02 -43.32 15.63
CA SER A 72 -20.31 -43.69 17.03
C SER A 72 -21.76 -43.38 17.40
N ARG A 73 -22.26 -43.99 18.48
CA ARG A 73 -23.62 -43.76 19.03
C ARG A 73 -23.91 -42.30 19.34
N THR A 74 -22.89 -41.55 19.79
CA THR A 74 -23.00 -40.17 20.27
C THR A 74 -22.36 -39.15 19.33
N ALA A 75 -21.92 -39.56 18.14
CA ALA A 75 -21.29 -38.67 17.17
C ALA A 75 -22.29 -37.61 16.65
N ALA A 76 -22.31 -36.45 17.32
CA ALA A 76 -22.84 -35.24 16.73
C ALA A 76 -21.99 -34.90 15.50
N SER A 77 -22.65 -34.87 14.34
CA SER A 77 -22.22 -34.70 12.94
C SER A 77 -21.08 -33.72 12.55
N CYS A 78 -20.29 -33.16 13.46
CA CYS A 78 -19.36 -32.07 13.18
C CYS A 78 -17.87 -32.46 13.13
N HIS A 79 -17.44 -33.62 13.67
CA HIS A 79 -16.00 -33.97 13.75
C HIS A 79 -15.58 -35.22 12.97
N GLU A 80 -16.53 -36.04 12.51
CA GLU A 80 -16.24 -37.34 11.86
C GLU A 80 -16.60 -37.39 10.36
N ASN A 81 -17.02 -36.29 9.75
CA ASN A 81 -17.40 -36.22 8.33
C ASN A 81 -16.17 -36.13 7.41
N MET A 82 -15.35 -37.17 7.39
CA MET A 82 -14.15 -37.24 6.57
C MET A 82 -13.92 -38.66 6.05
N ALA A 83 -13.70 -38.79 4.73
CA ALA A 83 -13.20 -40.00 4.10
C ALA A 83 -11.67 -39.93 3.96
N PHE A 84 -10.98 -41.05 4.05
CA PHE A 84 -9.52 -41.13 3.90
C PHE A 84 -9.12 -42.26 2.95
N CYS A 85 -7.98 -42.10 2.28
CA CYS A 85 -7.39 -43.16 1.47
C CYS A 85 -6.56 -44.10 2.37
N LYS A 86 -6.57 -45.41 2.07
CA LYS A 86 -5.70 -46.38 2.78
C LYS A 86 -4.29 -46.46 2.18
N THR A 87 -4.16 -46.13 0.90
CA THR A 87 -2.90 -46.22 0.15
C THR A 87 -2.07 -44.94 0.26
N CYS A 88 -2.70 -43.79 0.47
CA CYS A 88 -2.02 -42.52 0.69
C CYS A 88 -2.68 -41.73 1.84
N GLU A 89 -2.04 -40.68 2.30
CA GLU A 89 -2.55 -39.83 3.39
C GLU A 89 -3.66 -38.84 2.97
N HIS A 90 -4.28 -39.05 1.81
CA HIS A 90 -5.36 -38.19 1.33
C HIS A 90 -6.60 -38.28 2.21
N ARG A 91 -7.18 -37.11 2.51
CA ARG A 91 -8.37 -36.91 3.34
C ARG A 91 -9.36 -36.03 2.60
N HIS A 92 -10.57 -36.51 2.39
CA HIS A 92 -11.69 -35.77 1.81
C HIS A 92 -12.63 -35.36 2.94
N TYR A 93 -12.87 -34.06 3.09
CA TYR A 93 -13.79 -33.53 4.10
C TYR A 93 -15.13 -33.20 3.45
N PHE A 94 -16.21 -33.75 3.97
CA PHE A 94 -17.55 -33.43 3.48
C PHE A 94 -18.01 -32.06 4.02
N PRO A 95 -18.85 -31.32 3.28
CA PRO A 95 -19.42 -30.07 3.77
C PRO A 95 -20.24 -30.34 5.04
N GLY A 96 -19.87 -29.70 6.14
CA GLY A 96 -20.60 -29.77 7.41
C GLY A 96 -21.70 -28.71 7.52
N ARG A 97 -22.50 -28.76 8.59
CA ARG A 97 -23.51 -27.72 8.88
C ARG A 97 -22.92 -26.34 9.20
N ARG A 98 -21.62 -26.27 9.56
CA ARG A 98 -20.87 -25.02 9.70
C ARG A 98 -20.07 -24.80 8.41
N GLN A 99 -20.12 -23.61 7.83
CA GLN A 99 -19.49 -23.18 6.56
C GLN A 99 -17.95 -23.30 6.51
N TRP A 100 -17.31 -23.94 7.49
CA TRP A 100 -15.86 -24.13 7.52
C TRP A 100 -15.45 -25.32 6.64
N HIS A 101 -15.02 -25.01 5.41
CA HIS A 101 -14.44 -25.99 4.49
C HIS A 101 -13.02 -26.37 4.94
N ARG A 102 -12.81 -27.63 5.31
CA ARG A 102 -11.48 -28.18 5.58
C ARG A 102 -10.85 -28.70 4.29
N VAL A 103 -9.57 -28.42 4.09
CA VAL A 103 -8.79 -28.87 2.92
C VAL A 103 -7.76 -29.91 3.33
N CYS A 104 -7.45 -30.84 2.42
CA CYS A 104 -6.47 -31.88 2.68
C CYS A 104 -5.03 -31.33 2.68
N ALA A 105 -4.24 -31.68 3.70
CA ALA A 105 -2.82 -31.31 3.82
C ALA A 105 -1.84 -32.38 3.31
N CYS A 106 -2.32 -33.38 2.52
CA CYS A 106 -1.44 -34.38 1.93
C CYS A 106 -0.44 -33.74 0.95
N GLN A 107 0.78 -34.26 0.81
CA GLN A 107 1.81 -33.70 -0.08
C GLN A 107 1.31 -33.50 -1.53
N PRO A 108 0.69 -34.50 -2.20
CA PRO A 108 0.10 -34.28 -3.53
C PRO A 108 -0.99 -33.19 -3.56
N CYS A 109 -1.79 -33.08 -2.49
CA CYS A 109 -2.85 -32.09 -2.36
C CYS A 109 -2.32 -30.68 -2.15
N LEU A 110 -1.22 -30.55 -1.42
CA LEU A 110 -0.51 -29.29 -1.24
C LEU A 110 0.13 -28.88 -2.57
N ALA A 111 0.84 -29.79 -3.22
CA ALA A 111 1.46 -29.56 -4.52
C ALA A 111 0.44 -29.14 -5.59
N ALA A 112 -0.69 -29.84 -5.72
CA ALA A 112 -1.74 -29.50 -6.67
C ALA A 112 -2.36 -28.12 -6.41
N ARG A 113 -2.57 -27.75 -5.13
CA ARG A 113 -3.06 -26.41 -4.78
C ARG A 113 -2.02 -25.32 -5.04
N GLN A 114 -0.76 -25.61 -4.79
CA GLN A 114 0.33 -24.70 -5.09
C GLN A 114 0.46 -24.49 -6.60
N GLN A 115 0.38 -25.57 -7.38
CA GLN A 115 0.39 -25.53 -8.84
C GLN A 115 -0.80 -24.72 -9.39
N ALA A 116 -2.02 -24.98 -8.92
CA ALA A 116 -3.20 -24.19 -9.30
C ALA A 116 -3.04 -22.70 -8.94
N ARG A 117 -2.41 -22.38 -7.79
CA ARG A 117 -2.10 -21.00 -7.42
C ARG A 117 -1.08 -20.36 -8.37
N LEU A 118 -0.04 -21.08 -8.76
CA LEU A 118 0.97 -20.62 -9.72
C LEU A 118 0.34 -20.39 -11.10
N GLU A 119 -0.54 -21.27 -11.56
CA GLU A 119 -1.28 -21.13 -12.82
C GLU A 119 -2.18 -19.90 -12.80
N LEU A 120 -2.95 -19.69 -11.72
CA LEU A 120 -3.77 -18.49 -11.56
C LEU A 120 -2.92 -17.21 -11.55
N GLN A 121 -1.77 -17.23 -10.88
CA GLN A 121 -0.83 -16.10 -10.87
C GLN A 121 -0.22 -15.85 -12.26
N ALA A 122 0.10 -16.89 -13.01
CA ALA A 122 0.63 -16.78 -14.37
C ALA A 122 -0.42 -16.18 -15.32
N LEU A 123 -1.67 -16.63 -15.25
CA LEU A 123 -2.79 -16.07 -16.01
C LEU A 123 -3.04 -14.60 -15.65
N GLN A 124 -3.01 -14.25 -14.36
CA GLN A 124 -3.14 -12.86 -13.92
C GLN A 124 -1.99 -12.00 -14.48
N ARG A 125 -0.76 -12.50 -14.40
CA ARG A 125 0.43 -11.81 -14.92
C ARG A 125 0.35 -11.56 -16.42
N GLN A 126 -0.14 -12.54 -17.18
CA GLN A 126 -0.36 -12.39 -18.61
C GLN A 126 -1.35 -11.26 -18.91
N ARG A 127 -2.51 -11.24 -18.24
CA ARG A 127 -3.52 -10.17 -18.39
C ARG A 127 -2.97 -8.80 -18.04
N ILE A 128 -2.17 -8.69 -16.97
CA ILE A 128 -1.52 -7.44 -16.56
C ILE A 128 -0.59 -6.94 -17.68
N ARG A 129 0.27 -7.80 -18.22
CA ARG A 129 1.23 -7.44 -19.28
C ARG A 129 0.54 -7.06 -20.58
N GLU A 130 -0.57 -7.71 -20.92
CA GLU A 130 -1.36 -7.39 -22.10
C GLU A 130 -2.06 -6.03 -21.96
N HIS A 131 -2.68 -5.76 -20.81
CA HIS A 131 -3.40 -4.51 -20.56
C HIS A 131 -2.46 -3.31 -20.37
N TRP A 132 -1.41 -3.46 -19.56
CA TRP A 132 -0.42 -2.41 -19.24
C TRP A 132 0.83 -2.48 -20.13
N SER A 133 0.69 -2.98 -21.37
CA SER A 133 1.82 -3.16 -22.28
C SER A 133 2.55 -1.85 -22.59
N LEU A 134 3.84 -1.81 -22.25
CA LEU A 134 4.71 -0.67 -22.53
C LEU A 134 5.09 -0.56 -24.01
N ALA A 135 5.03 -1.66 -24.77
CA ALA A 135 5.40 -1.68 -26.19
C ALA A 135 4.48 -0.80 -27.06
N ARG A 136 3.24 -0.57 -26.62
CA ARG A 136 2.25 0.25 -27.33
C ARG A 136 2.39 1.75 -27.04
N ARG A 137 3.27 2.14 -26.12
CA ARG A 137 3.40 3.53 -25.65
C ARG A 137 4.63 4.17 -26.25
N GLN A 138 4.44 5.25 -26.99
CA GLN A 138 5.54 6.02 -27.56
C GLN A 138 6.22 6.85 -26.46
N PRO A 139 7.57 6.81 -26.36
CA PRO A 139 8.32 7.66 -25.45
C PRO A 139 8.17 9.15 -25.78
N ILE A 140 8.04 9.99 -24.75
CA ILE A 140 7.89 11.44 -24.91
C ILE A 140 9.29 12.09 -24.91
N PRO A 141 9.63 12.92 -25.90
CA PRO A 141 10.91 13.62 -25.88
C PRO A 141 11.06 14.53 -24.64
N LEU A 142 12.20 14.46 -23.93
CA LEU A 142 12.45 15.30 -22.75
C LEU A 142 12.23 16.80 -23.03
N ARG A 143 12.64 17.24 -24.22
CA ARG A 143 12.52 18.64 -24.66
C ARG A 143 11.07 19.14 -24.70
N SER A 144 10.09 18.27 -24.99
CA SER A 144 8.68 18.65 -25.10
C SER A 144 7.96 18.75 -23.75
N LEU A 145 8.58 18.27 -22.66
CA LEU A 145 8.00 18.39 -21.33
C LEU A 145 7.97 19.85 -20.87
N SER A 146 6.94 20.24 -20.13
CA SER A 146 6.90 21.54 -19.46
C SER A 146 7.99 21.65 -18.38
N ILE A 147 8.37 22.86 -17.96
CA ILE A 147 9.39 23.01 -16.91
C ILE A 147 8.89 22.45 -15.59
N THR A 148 7.59 22.60 -15.30
CA THR A 148 6.94 22.02 -14.11
C THR A 148 7.09 20.51 -14.11
N ARG A 149 6.85 19.82 -15.23
CA ARG A 149 7.03 18.37 -15.33
C ARG A 149 8.47 17.93 -15.21
N LYS A 150 9.43 18.69 -15.75
CA LYS A 150 10.86 18.41 -15.59
C LYS A 150 11.29 18.49 -14.12
N LEU A 151 10.85 19.51 -13.39
CA LEU A 151 11.15 19.67 -11.97
C LEU A 151 10.50 18.58 -11.12
N GLN A 152 9.22 18.27 -11.36
CA GLN A 152 8.50 17.18 -10.68
C GLN A 152 9.15 15.82 -10.93
N LEU A 153 9.59 15.57 -12.17
CA LEU A 153 10.28 14.34 -12.53
C LEU A 153 11.65 14.23 -11.85
N LEU A 154 12.43 15.31 -11.81
CA LEU A 154 13.71 15.31 -11.09
C LEU A 154 13.49 14.99 -9.60
N ALA A 155 12.54 15.66 -8.96
CA ALA A 155 12.21 15.42 -7.55
C ALA A 155 11.83 13.96 -7.28
N LEU A 156 11.06 13.35 -8.20
CA LEU A 156 10.67 11.96 -8.08
C LEU A 156 11.85 10.99 -8.27
N LEU A 157 12.74 11.26 -9.23
CA LEU A 157 13.96 10.48 -9.46
C LEU A 157 14.88 10.53 -8.23
N GLU A 158 15.06 11.69 -7.60
CA GLU A 158 15.94 11.83 -6.43
C GLU A 158 15.49 10.99 -5.22
N VAL A 159 14.17 10.79 -5.06
CA VAL A 159 13.61 10.07 -3.90
C VAL A 159 13.34 8.60 -4.18
N ARG A 160 12.85 8.27 -5.39
CA ARG A 160 12.21 6.98 -5.67
C ARG A 160 12.97 6.10 -6.67
N MET A 161 14.06 6.58 -7.26
CA MET A 161 14.80 5.81 -8.27
C MET A 161 15.46 4.57 -7.67
N ASP A 162 15.07 3.41 -8.20
CA ASP A 162 15.78 2.14 -8.01
C ASP A 162 16.82 1.99 -9.12
N LYS A 163 18.08 2.27 -8.77
CA LYS A 163 19.22 2.20 -9.71
C LYS A 163 19.48 0.78 -10.24
N GLN A 164 19.06 -0.26 -9.51
CA GLN A 164 19.35 -1.65 -9.90
C GLN A 164 18.38 -2.13 -10.98
N HIS A 165 17.11 -1.73 -10.88
CA HIS A 165 16.04 -2.21 -11.76
C HIS A 165 15.53 -1.16 -12.75
N ASP A 166 16.16 0.02 -12.80
CA ASP A 166 15.83 1.14 -13.70
C ASP A 166 14.33 1.51 -13.68
N ARG A 167 13.76 1.53 -12.47
CA ARG A 167 12.34 1.83 -12.21
C ARG A 167 12.19 2.72 -10.99
N LEU A 168 10.98 3.26 -10.82
CA LEU A 168 10.63 4.04 -9.64
C LEU A 168 9.87 3.18 -8.65
N LEU A 169 10.29 3.27 -7.38
CA LEU A 169 9.64 2.59 -6.27
C LEU A 169 8.23 3.17 -6.01
N PRO A 170 7.31 2.36 -5.45
CA PRO A 170 5.96 2.80 -5.15
C PRO A 170 5.94 3.90 -4.09
N ALA A 171 4.83 4.65 -4.02
CA ALA A 171 4.67 5.74 -3.04
C ALA A 171 4.68 5.24 -1.59
N GLU A 172 4.16 4.04 -1.32
CA GLU A 172 4.19 3.40 0.00
C GLU A 172 5.59 2.98 0.46
N HIS A 173 6.57 2.87 -0.45
CA HIS A 173 7.91 2.45 -0.08
C HIS A 173 8.55 3.47 0.89
N PRO A 174 9.21 3.03 1.98
CA PRO A 174 9.87 3.95 2.89
C PRO A 174 11.04 4.66 2.19
N THR A 175 11.17 5.97 2.40
CA THR A 175 12.18 6.84 1.77
C THR A 175 13.19 7.40 2.78
N GLY A 176 13.22 6.87 4.00
CA GLY A 176 14.16 7.31 5.03
C GLY A 176 13.98 8.77 5.44
N GLY A 177 12.75 9.30 5.40
CA GLY A 177 12.44 10.68 5.75
C GLY A 177 12.58 11.69 4.61
N GLN A 178 12.88 11.24 3.38
CA GLN A 178 12.90 12.11 2.20
C GLN A 178 11.52 12.22 1.56
N TRP A 179 11.12 13.44 1.24
CA TRP A 179 9.82 13.75 0.63
C TRP A 179 10.00 14.23 -0.82
N VAL A 180 9.12 13.79 -1.72
CA VAL A 180 9.13 14.26 -3.11
C VAL A 180 8.64 15.71 -3.14
N SER A 181 7.47 15.96 -2.55
CA SER A 181 6.88 17.29 -2.35
C SER A 181 6.60 17.57 -0.87
N PRO A 182 6.20 18.78 -0.47
CA PRO A 182 6.00 19.12 0.93
C PRO A 182 4.86 18.36 1.61
N SER A 183 3.92 17.79 0.85
CA SER A 183 2.81 17.02 1.42
C SER A 183 2.38 15.83 0.57
N LYS A 184 1.73 14.85 1.23
CA LYS A 184 1.15 13.68 0.56
C LYS A 184 0.09 14.04 -0.49
N ALA A 185 -0.64 15.13 -0.29
CA ALA A 185 -1.65 15.58 -1.24
C ALA A 185 -0.99 16.14 -2.52
N MET A 186 0.11 16.89 -2.38
CA MET A 186 0.88 17.34 -3.53
C MET A 186 1.59 16.18 -4.23
N ASP A 187 2.09 15.18 -3.48
CA ASP A 187 2.64 13.94 -4.07
C ASP A 187 1.59 13.21 -4.93
N ALA A 188 0.37 13.06 -4.44
CA ALA A 188 -0.72 12.43 -5.17
C ALA A 188 -1.08 13.21 -6.45
N SER A 189 -1.20 14.53 -6.36
CA SER A 189 -1.46 15.40 -7.52
C SER A 189 -0.33 15.37 -8.54
N LEU A 190 0.92 15.35 -8.08
CA LEU A 190 2.11 15.23 -8.93
C LEU A 190 2.12 13.89 -9.69
N LEU A 191 1.89 12.78 -8.99
CA LEU A 191 1.83 11.45 -9.60
C LEU A 191 0.68 11.34 -10.61
N GLN A 192 -0.49 11.88 -10.27
CA GLN A 192 -1.64 11.92 -11.18
C GLN A 192 -1.31 12.72 -12.45
N ALA A 193 -0.75 13.92 -12.30
CA ALA A 193 -0.44 14.79 -13.43
C ALA A 193 0.63 14.18 -14.37
N LEU A 194 1.64 13.49 -13.82
CA LEU A 194 2.63 12.76 -14.62
C LEU A 194 2.03 11.54 -15.35
N GLN A 195 1.01 10.89 -14.80
CA GLN A 195 0.30 9.79 -15.45
C GLN A 195 -0.60 10.28 -16.59
N GLU A 196 -1.34 11.36 -16.36
CA GLU A 196 -2.22 11.98 -17.36
C GLU A 196 -1.43 12.42 -18.58
N ASP A 197 -0.23 12.99 -18.37
CA ASP A 197 0.69 13.38 -19.43
C ASP A 197 1.48 12.20 -20.04
N LEU A 198 1.19 10.96 -19.64
CA LEU A 198 1.87 9.72 -20.08
C LEU A 198 3.41 9.74 -19.85
N ILE A 199 3.88 10.54 -18.90
CA ILE A 199 5.29 10.61 -18.48
C ILE A 199 5.61 9.44 -17.54
N LEU A 200 4.66 9.07 -16.68
CA LEU A 200 4.73 7.87 -15.85
C LEU A 200 3.75 6.82 -16.35
N LEU A 201 4.26 5.59 -16.48
CA LEU A 201 3.48 4.41 -16.82
C LEU A 201 3.56 3.41 -15.68
N VAL A 202 2.48 2.66 -15.49
CA VAL A 202 2.46 1.51 -14.58
C VAL A 202 3.42 0.45 -15.10
N ASP A 203 4.31 -0.03 -14.25
CA ASP A 203 5.18 -1.16 -14.58
C ASP A 203 4.35 -2.47 -14.55
N PRO A 204 4.13 -3.15 -15.70
CA PRO A 204 3.42 -4.42 -15.73
C PRO A 204 4.17 -5.53 -14.96
N ASP A 205 5.45 -5.33 -14.67
CA ASP A 205 6.24 -6.28 -13.90
C ASP A 205 6.13 -6.11 -12.37
N SER A 206 5.35 -5.13 -11.91
CA SER A 206 4.95 -4.99 -10.50
C SER A 206 4.31 -6.27 -9.93
N PRO A 207 4.41 -6.53 -8.61
CA PRO A 207 3.83 -7.74 -8.01
C PRO A 207 2.34 -7.87 -8.36
N PRO A 208 1.82 -9.09 -8.65
CA PRO A 208 0.41 -9.28 -9.00
C PRO A 208 -0.57 -8.79 -7.91
N ALA A 209 -0.12 -8.77 -6.65
CA ALA A 209 -0.88 -8.20 -5.53
C ALA A 209 -1.10 -6.67 -5.63
N CYS A 210 -0.41 -5.98 -6.55
CA CYS A 210 -0.58 -4.56 -6.85
C CYS A 210 -1.67 -4.29 -7.90
N PHE A 211 -2.35 -5.34 -8.39
CA PHE A 211 -3.43 -5.24 -9.38
C PHE A 211 -4.70 -5.96 -8.93
N SER A 212 -5.86 -5.45 -9.37
CA SER A 212 -7.14 -6.15 -9.17
C SER A 212 -7.20 -7.45 -9.98
N ASN A 213 -8.02 -8.40 -9.50
CA ASN A 213 -8.24 -9.69 -10.16
C ASN A 213 -9.31 -9.63 -11.27
N ASP A 214 -9.67 -8.43 -11.72
CA ASP A 214 -10.71 -8.21 -12.72
C ASP A 214 -10.22 -8.61 -14.12
N LEU A 215 -11.14 -8.71 -15.08
CA LEU A 215 -10.79 -8.91 -16.50
C LEU A 215 -9.90 -7.77 -17.04
N THR A 216 -10.15 -6.55 -16.57
CA THR A 216 -9.32 -5.37 -16.82
C THR A 216 -8.60 -4.99 -15.52
N PRO A 217 -7.35 -5.42 -15.31
CA PRO A 217 -6.66 -5.29 -14.03
C PRO A 217 -6.39 -3.82 -13.72
N ARG A 218 -7.02 -3.31 -12.65
CA ARG A 218 -6.79 -1.96 -12.14
C ARG A 218 -5.54 -1.94 -11.27
N ALA A 219 -4.69 -0.93 -11.45
CA ALA A 219 -3.47 -0.75 -10.68
C ALA A 219 -3.72 0.11 -9.43
N TRP A 220 -3.24 -0.32 -8.27
CA TRP A 220 -3.19 0.53 -7.08
C TRP A 220 -1.95 1.45 -7.14
N ARG A 221 -2.18 2.75 -7.38
CA ARG A 221 -1.14 3.74 -7.65
C ARG A 221 -0.02 3.77 -6.59
N ASP A 222 -0.38 3.60 -5.33
CA ASP A 222 0.58 3.71 -4.23
C ASP A 222 1.48 2.47 -4.07
N LYS A 223 1.15 1.37 -4.75
CA LYS A 223 1.78 0.04 -4.61
C LYS A 223 2.53 -0.45 -5.84
N VAL A 224 2.20 0.07 -7.02
CA VAL A 224 2.88 -0.32 -8.27
C VAL A 224 4.23 0.37 -8.40
N TYR A 225 5.15 -0.31 -9.10
CA TYR A 225 6.34 0.35 -9.62
C TYR A 225 5.95 1.24 -10.81
N TRP A 226 6.75 2.27 -11.04
CA TRP A 226 6.56 3.19 -12.16
C TRP A 226 7.72 3.12 -13.15
N VAL A 227 7.37 3.19 -14.43
CA VAL A 227 8.31 3.31 -15.55
C VAL A 227 8.19 4.73 -16.11
N VAL A 228 9.33 5.39 -16.27
CA VAL A 228 9.37 6.73 -16.87
C VAL A 228 9.39 6.60 -18.40
N ASN A 229 8.40 7.19 -19.06
CA ASN A 229 8.19 7.12 -20.50
C ASN A 229 8.77 8.34 -21.22
N VAL A 230 10.02 8.69 -20.89
CA VAL A 230 10.72 9.85 -21.47
C VAL A 230 11.89 9.39 -22.31
N SER A 231 12.12 10.04 -23.45
CA SER A 231 13.26 9.79 -24.34
C SER A 231 14.19 11.00 -24.41
N LEU A 232 15.49 10.73 -24.43
CA LEU A 232 16.52 11.73 -24.73
C LEU A 232 16.75 11.87 -26.25
N HIS A 233 16.55 10.80 -27.02
CA HIS A 233 16.89 10.72 -28.45
C HIS A 233 15.70 10.29 -29.34
N GLY A 234 14.47 10.39 -28.85
CA GLY A 234 13.22 10.20 -29.61
C GLY A 234 12.80 8.75 -29.89
N HIS A 235 13.70 7.78 -29.86
CA HIS A 235 13.39 6.41 -30.30
C HIS A 235 13.16 5.40 -29.16
N GLN A 236 13.77 5.62 -28.00
CA GLN A 236 13.73 4.68 -26.88
C GLN A 236 13.59 5.42 -25.55
N ARG A 237 12.99 4.75 -24.56
CA ARG A 237 12.95 5.27 -23.18
C ARG A 237 14.38 5.40 -22.67
N ALA A 238 14.66 6.54 -22.05
CA ALA A 238 15.94 6.77 -21.42
C ALA A 238 16.03 5.96 -20.13
N SER A 239 17.21 5.43 -19.83
CA SER A 239 17.49 4.94 -18.48
C SER A 239 17.32 6.08 -17.47
N LEU A 240 16.80 5.76 -16.29
CA LEU A 240 16.59 6.72 -15.20
C LEU A 240 17.88 7.44 -14.82
N MET A 241 19.02 6.74 -14.82
CA MET A 241 20.31 7.36 -14.53
C MET A 241 20.72 8.43 -15.56
N LEU A 242 20.56 8.13 -16.85
CA LEU A 242 20.85 9.07 -17.92
C LEU A 242 19.86 10.24 -17.92
N LEU A 243 18.59 9.95 -17.69
CA LEU A 243 17.54 10.95 -17.59
C LEU A 243 17.76 11.89 -16.41
N HIS A 244 18.11 11.36 -15.24
CA HIS A 244 18.45 12.12 -14.05
C HIS A 244 19.60 13.09 -14.34
N ARG A 245 20.68 12.60 -14.96
CA ARG A 245 21.82 13.45 -15.36
C ARG A 245 21.41 14.55 -16.35
N ALA A 246 20.66 14.20 -17.38
CA ALA A 246 20.20 15.15 -18.38
C ALA A 246 19.27 16.23 -17.79
N LEU A 247 18.43 15.87 -16.81
CA LEU A 247 17.60 16.83 -16.08
C LEU A 247 18.44 17.76 -15.22
N LEU A 248 19.43 17.25 -14.49
CA LEU A 248 20.34 18.07 -13.69
C LEU A 248 21.14 19.05 -14.56
N GLU A 249 21.66 18.60 -15.71
CA GLU A 249 22.39 19.46 -16.66
C GLU A 249 21.46 20.54 -17.24
N LEU A 250 20.24 20.17 -17.66
CA LEU A 250 19.27 21.11 -18.23
C LEU A 250 18.80 22.15 -17.21
N LEU A 251 18.48 21.73 -15.99
CA LEU A 251 17.99 22.63 -14.93
C LEU A 251 19.13 23.45 -14.34
N GLY A 252 20.33 22.86 -14.20
CA GLY A 252 21.52 23.55 -13.71
C GLY A 252 22.04 24.66 -14.65
N ALA A 253 21.61 24.68 -15.91
CA ALA A 253 21.87 25.79 -16.83
C ALA A 253 21.13 27.09 -16.46
N GLY A 254 20.15 27.03 -15.55
CA GLY A 254 19.39 28.18 -15.06
C GLY A 254 18.05 28.40 -15.78
N PRO A 255 17.22 29.34 -15.28
CA PRO A 255 15.90 29.60 -15.81
C PRO A 255 15.95 30.24 -17.21
N ARG A 256 14.95 29.93 -18.05
CA ARG A 256 14.78 30.53 -19.39
C ARG A 256 13.60 31.50 -19.43
N PRO A 257 13.62 32.53 -20.29
CA PRO A 257 12.51 33.49 -20.41
C PRO A 257 11.15 32.83 -20.66
N GLU A 258 11.13 31.77 -21.47
CA GLU A 258 9.92 31.02 -21.82
C GLU A 258 9.31 30.23 -20.65
N TRP A 259 10.05 30.05 -19.56
CA TRP A 259 9.59 29.32 -18.38
C TRP A 259 8.97 30.23 -17.31
N ARG A 260 9.02 31.56 -17.49
CA ARG A 260 8.67 32.55 -16.46
C ARG A 260 7.29 32.31 -15.82
N GLU A 261 6.25 32.10 -16.63
CA GLU A 261 4.89 31.87 -16.12
C GLU A 261 4.80 30.58 -15.30
N GLN A 262 5.31 29.48 -15.85
CA GLN A 262 5.29 28.17 -15.19
C GLN A 262 6.13 28.16 -13.90
N LEU A 263 7.25 28.88 -13.88
CA LEU A 263 8.08 29.03 -12.68
C LEU A 263 7.41 29.88 -11.62
N ARG A 264 6.74 30.98 -11.99
CA ARG A 264 5.93 31.76 -11.04
C ARG A 264 4.85 30.91 -10.40
N GLU A 265 4.13 30.10 -11.19
CA GLU A 265 3.13 29.19 -10.68
C GLU A 265 3.76 28.17 -9.74
N ALA A 266 4.84 27.49 -10.17
CA ALA A 266 5.53 26.49 -9.38
C ALA A 266 6.06 27.03 -8.04
N ILE A 267 6.70 28.21 -8.03
CA ILE A 267 7.17 28.89 -6.83
C ILE A 267 6.01 29.16 -5.88
N THR A 268 4.91 29.72 -6.41
CA THR A 268 3.74 30.11 -5.61
C THR A 268 3.07 28.89 -4.99
N THR A 269 2.79 27.86 -5.80
CA THR A 269 2.14 26.63 -5.33
C THR A 269 3.01 25.90 -4.31
N LEU A 270 4.32 25.81 -4.54
CA LEU A 270 5.24 25.17 -3.61
C LEU A 270 5.29 25.93 -2.28
N ALA A 271 5.42 27.25 -2.30
CA ALA A 271 5.49 28.07 -1.09
C ALA A 271 4.20 27.96 -0.23
N ILE A 272 3.02 27.97 -0.86
CA ILE A 272 1.74 27.75 -0.18
C ILE A 272 1.71 26.35 0.46
N GLU A 273 2.15 25.34 -0.29
CA GLU A 273 2.13 23.95 0.18
C GLU A 273 3.10 23.72 1.35
N GLU A 274 4.28 24.34 1.36
CA GLU A 274 5.24 24.30 2.48
C GLU A 274 4.61 24.84 3.78
N VAL A 275 3.88 25.96 3.71
CA VAL A 275 3.18 26.52 4.88
C VAL A 275 2.06 25.57 5.35
N CYS A 276 1.25 25.05 4.44
CA CYS A 276 0.18 24.10 4.77
C CYS A 276 0.71 22.79 5.37
N ALA A 277 1.80 22.26 4.83
CA ALA A 277 2.47 21.07 5.33
C ALA A 277 3.04 21.29 6.73
N CYS A 278 3.64 22.45 6.98
CA CYS A 278 4.13 22.82 8.31
C CYS A 278 2.99 22.87 9.34
N ILE A 279 1.85 23.50 9.01
CA ILE A 279 0.66 23.51 9.88
C ILE A 279 0.21 22.08 10.20
N ALA A 280 0.07 21.23 9.18
CA ALA A 280 -0.36 19.85 9.36
C ALA A 280 0.62 19.05 10.22
N SER A 281 1.92 19.20 9.98
CA SER A 281 2.98 18.53 10.75
C SER A 281 2.98 18.97 12.22
N ARG A 282 2.84 20.27 12.50
CA ARG A 282 2.77 20.78 13.87
C ARG A 282 1.48 20.35 14.57
N CYS A 283 0.35 20.36 13.89
CA CYS A 283 -0.90 19.82 14.43
C CYS A 283 -0.75 18.34 14.81
N ALA A 284 -0.18 17.52 13.92
CA ALA A 284 0.05 16.10 14.17
C ALA A 284 0.98 15.86 15.36
N ALA A 285 2.05 16.65 15.51
CA ALA A 285 2.97 16.55 16.64
C ALA A 285 2.29 16.80 18.01
N HIS A 286 1.23 17.61 18.03
CA HIS A 286 0.44 17.90 19.23
C HIS A 286 -0.88 17.11 19.31
N GLY A 287 -1.10 16.12 18.43
CA GLY A 287 -2.32 15.31 18.42
C GLY A 287 -3.59 16.08 18.02
N LEU A 288 -3.46 17.20 17.31
CA LEU A 288 -4.58 18.00 16.82
C LEU A 288 -5.03 17.51 15.42
N PRO A 289 -6.32 17.17 15.23
CA PRO A 289 -6.84 16.88 13.90
C PRO A 289 -6.91 18.17 13.08
N PHE A 290 -6.44 18.15 11.84
CA PHE A 290 -6.41 19.33 10.97
C PHE A 290 -7.10 19.07 9.63
N GLU A 291 -8.31 19.62 9.47
CA GLU A 291 -9.13 19.47 8.26
C GLU A 291 -9.30 20.79 7.48
N ALA A 292 -8.92 21.93 8.07
CA ALA A 292 -9.12 23.26 7.50
C ALA A 292 -8.08 23.63 6.40
N ARG A 293 -7.72 22.66 5.53
CA ARG A 293 -6.66 22.79 4.52
C ARG A 293 -6.94 23.90 3.50
N GLU A 294 -8.15 23.97 2.95
CA GLU A 294 -8.50 24.99 1.94
C GLU A 294 -8.43 26.40 2.52
N LYS A 295 -8.93 26.57 3.75
CA LYS A 295 -8.84 27.84 4.47
C LYS A 295 -7.38 28.22 4.73
N ALA A 296 -6.55 27.26 5.13
CA ALA A 296 -5.12 27.48 5.32
C ALA A 296 -4.40 27.85 4.02
N ALA A 297 -4.71 27.21 2.89
CA ALA A 297 -4.11 27.55 1.60
C ALA A 297 -4.44 28.99 1.18
N ARG A 298 -5.69 29.44 1.36
CA ARG A 298 -6.08 30.84 1.09
C ARG A 298 -5.36 31.84 1.99
N VAL A 299 -5.27 31.53 3.29
CA VAL A 299 -4.52 32.38 4.23
C VAL A 299 -3.04 32.41 3.86
N ALA A 300 -2.42 31.25 3.61
CA ALA A 300 -1.02 31.16 3.21
C ALA A 300 -0.74 31.99 1.95
N ALA A 301 -1.59 31.90 0.92
CA ALA A 301 -1.46 32.73 -0.28
C ALA A 301 -1.51 34.23 0.04
N HIS A 302 -2.41 34.66 0.93
CA HIS A 302 -2.50 36.05 1.38
C HIS A 302 -1.24 36.49 2.13
N LEU A 303 -0.75 35.67 3.07
CA LEU A 303 0.44 35.95 3.86
C LEU A 303 1.69 36.08 2.97
N LEU A 304 1.87 35.14 2.04
CA LEU A 304 3.03 35.07 1.15
C LEU A 304 3.07 36.19 0.11
N GLY A 305 1.97 36.93 -0.08
CA GLY A 305 1.96 38.17 -0.86
C GLY A 305 2.72 39.32 -0.18
N ARG A 306 2.97 39.23 1.13
CA ARG A 306 3.61 40.30 1.92
C ARG A 306 4.83 39.83 2.71
N LEU A 307 4.86 38.57 3.11
CA LEU A 307 5.89 38.00 3.99
C LEU A 307 6.67 36.89 3.26
N PRO A 308 7.97 36.72 3.58
CA PRO A 308 8.72 35.53 3.19
C PRO A 308 8.13 34.24 3.77
N VAL A 309 8.46 33.10 3.15
CA VAL A 309 8.00 31.77 3.61
C VAL A 309 8.46 31.51 5.05
N ALA A 310 9.71 31.81 5.40
CA ALA A 310 10.25 31.62 6.75
C ALA A 310 9.43 32.38 7.82
N SER A 311 9.00 33.60 7.52
CA SER A 311 8.15 34.39 8.41
C SER A 311 6.78 33.74 8.57
N ALA A 312 6.15 33.29 7.48
CA ALA A 312 4.88 32.56 7.55
C ALA A 312 4.99 31.27 8.36
N LEU A 313 6.08 30.52 8.22
CA LEU A 313 6.36 29.31 9.00
C LEU A 313 6.52 29.62 10.49
N SER A 314 7.19 30.72 10.84
CA SER A 314 7.36 31.12 12.25
C SER A 314 6.04 31.45 12.96
N LEU A 315 5.01 31.89 12.21
CA LEU A 315 3.68 32.19 12.76
C LEU A 315 2.87 30.91 13.07
N VAL A 316 3.25 29.76 12.49
CA VAL A 316 2.53 28.50 12.68
C VAL A 316 2.56 28.06 14.14
N ASP A 317 3.74 28.06 14.77
CA ASP A 317 3.87 27.59 16.15
C ASP A 317 3.04 28.46 17.10
N GLY A 318 3.08 29.79 16.95
CA GLY A 318 2.26 30.71 17.74
C GLY A 318 0.75 30.44 17.58
N ALA A 319 0.29 30.15 16.36
CA ALA A 319 -1.10 29.83 16.10
C ALA A 319 -1.53 28.46 16.66
N VAL A 320 -0.65 27.46 16.59
CA VAL A 320 -0.89 26.12 17.18
C VAL A 320 -0.93 26.19 18.71
N HIS A 321 0.01 26.90 19.34
CA HIS A 321 -0.01 27.13 20.80
C HIS A 321 -1.26 27.90 21.23
N GLY A 322 -1.69 28.88 20.42
CA GLY A 322 -2.96 29.58 20.64
C GLY A 322 -4.17 28.65 20.59
N ALA A 323 -4.20 27.70 19.64
CA ALA A 323 -5.26 26.69 19.56
C ALA A 323 -5.24 25.74 20.78
N LEU A 324 -4.07 25.28 21.23
CA LEU A 324 -3.93 24.45 22.43
C LEU A 324 -4.39 25.20 23.69
N ALA A 325 -4.02 26.47 23.83
CA ALA A 325 -4.47 27.31 24.93
C ALA A 325 -5.99 27.53 24.90
N TYR A 326 -6.59 27.62 23.71
CA TYR A 326 -8.04 27.75 23.56
C TYR A 326 -8.78 26.48 24.01
N ILE A 327 -8.25 25.30 23.70
CA ILE A 327 -8.77 24.02 24.22
C ILE A 327 -8.74 24.03 25.75
N ALA A 328 -7.60 24.43 26.33
CA ALA A 328 -7.41 24.42 27.78
C ALA A 328 -8.32 25.42 28.53
N ARG A 329 -8.59 26.60 27.95
CA ARG A 329 -9.39 27.66 28.59
C ARG A 329 -10.90 27.54 28.37
N SER A 330 -11.31 27.04 27.20
CA SER A 330 -12.71 27.13 26.75
C SER A 330 -13.37 25.77 26.55
N HIS A 331 -12.70 24.66 26.89
CA HIS A 331 -13.21 23.29 26.78
C HIS A 331 -13.81 22.95 25.40
N VAL A 332 -13.27 23.55 24.34
CA VAL A 332 -13.70 23.29 22.96
C VAL A 332 -13.11 21.99 22.43
N THR A 333 -13.73 21.44 21.38
CA THR A 333 -13.20 20.24 20.73
C THR A 333 -11.86 20.55 20.03
N PRO A 334 -10.91 19.60 19.98
CA PRO A 334 -9.64 19.78 19.28
C PRO A 334 -9.80 20.17 17.81
N LEU A 335 -10.84 19.65 17.14
CA LEU A 335 -11.18 19.97 15.76
C LEU A 335 -11.65 21.43 15.59
N HIS A 336 -12.43 21.94 16.55
CA HIS A 336 -12.85 23.34 16.52
C HIS A 336 -11.66 24.27 16.73
N ALA A 337 -10.80 23.96 17.70
CA ALA A 337 -9.61 24.73 17.99
C ALA A 337 -8.62 24.75 16.81
N SER A 338 -8.35 23.61 16.17
CA SER A 338 -7.45 23.54 15.00
C SER A 338 -7.97 24.36 13.81
N SER A 339 -9.29 24.47 13.66
CA SER A 339 -9.93 25.28 12.60
C SER A 339 -9.75 26.79 12.77
N THR A 340 -9.31 27.24 13.96
CA THR A 340 -8.97 28.64 14.24
C THR A 340 -7.55 29.02 13.80
N ILE A 341 -6.66 28.03 13.61
CA ILE A 341 -5.24 28.24 13.30
C ILE A 341 -5.05 29.20 12.11
N PRO A 342 -5.72 29.03 10.94
CA PRO A 342 -5.52 29.95 9.82
C PRO A 342 -5.93 31.40 10.15
N ALA A 343 -7.00 31.60 10.94
CA ALA A 343 -7.44 32.95 11.32
C ALA A 343 -6.45 33.61 12.29
N ASN A 344 -5.94 32.83 13.26
CA ASN A 344 -4.93 33.31 14.20
C ASN A 344 -3.62 33.68 13.50
N MET A 345 -3.21 32.89 12.49
CA MET A 345 -2.04 33.22 11.66
C MET A 345 -2.23 34.54 10.92
N LEU A 346 -3.41 34.77 10.32
CA LEU A 346 -3.72 36.01 9.61
C LEU A 346 -3.67 37.22 10.56
N ALA A 347 -4.34 37.14 11.70
CA ALA A 347 -4.34 38.22 12.70
C ALA A 347 -2.93 38.48 13.28
N ALA A 348 -2.12 37.44 13.47
CA ALA A 348 -0.73 37.60 13.90
C ALA A 348 0.12 38.27 12.82
N ALA A 349 -0.07 37.92 11.55
CA ALA A 349 0.64 38.54 10.45
C ALA A 349 0.27 40.01 10.25
N GLU A 350 -1.01 40.38 10.36
CA GLU A 350 -1.44 41.78 10.27
C GLU A 350 -0.80 42.63 11.35
N ARG A 351 -0.76 42.14 12.59
CA ARG A 351 -0.01 42.79 13.69
C ARG A 351 1.48 42.88 13.39
N ALA A 352 2.09 41.80 12.91
CA ALA A 352 3.51 41.78 12.59
C ALA A 352 3.89 42.79 11.50
N VAL A 353 3.03 43.01 10.50
CA VAL A 353 3.23 44.02 9.45
C VAL A 353 3.05 45.44 10.02
N SER A 354 2.02 45.65 10.85
CA SER A 354 1.74 46.95 11.49
C SER A 354 2.85 47.37 12.44
N GLU A 355 3.36 46.43 13.24
CA GLU A 355 4.37 46.64 14.28
C GLU A 355 5.80 46.40 13.78
N GLN A 356 5.98 46.13 12.48
CA GLN A 356 7.28 45.88 11.84
C GLN A 356 8.13 44.83 12.57
N TRP A 357 7.53 43.69 12.92
CA TRP A 357 8.23 42.62 13.62
C TRP A 357 9.46 42.17 12.85
N GLN A 358 10.60 42.09 13.55
CA GLN A 358 11.79 41.46 13.03
C GLN A 358 11.67 39.94 13.20
N PHE A 359 11.33 39.25 12.13
CA PHE A 359 11.37 37.80 12.10
C PHE A 359 12.83 37.37 12.09
N SER A 360 13.31 36.80 13.20
CA SER A 360 14.58 36.08 13.17
C SER A 360 14.45 34.90 12.20
N PRO A 361 15.40 34.70 11.25
CA PRO A 361 15.38 33.54 10.39
C PRO A 361 15.34 32.30 11.28
N CYS A 362 14.19 31.64 11.26
CA CYS A 362 13.83 30.70 12.31
C CYS A 362 14.88 29.59 12.39
N SER A 363 15.51 29.40 13.55
CA SER A 363 16.28 28.18 13.83
C SER A 363 15.41 26.93 13.65
N TYR A 364 14.09 27.06 13.80
CA TYR A 364 13.09 26.01 13.61
C TYR A 364 12.81 25.64 12.14
N ALA A 365 13.23 26.46 11.17
CA ALA A 365 13.23 26.06 9.76
C ALA A 365 14.26 24.95 9.47
N SER A 366 15.14 24.65 10.43
CA SER A 366 16.16 23.60 10.36
C SER A 366 15.60 22.17 10.47
N ASP A 367 14.43 21.98 11.11
CA ASP A 367 13.92 20.62 11.41
C ASP A 367 12.92 20.10 10.39
N ALA A 368 12.33 20.96 9.55
CA ALA A 368 11.44 20.52 8.49
C ALA A 368 12.28 20.03 7.30
N ALA A 369 12.31 18.71 7.09
CA ALA A 369 13.00 18.10 5.95
C ALA A 369 12.42 18.67 4.64
N ARG A 370 13.22 19.50 3.95
CA ARG A 370 12.82 20.10 2.67
C ARG A 370 12.52 19.02 1.63
N SER A 371 11.48 19.26 0.85
CA SER A 371 11.11 18.38 -0.24
C SER A 371 12.14 18.42 -1.38
N ARG A 372 12.31 17.31 -2.11
CA ARG A 372 13.18 17.29 -3.30
C ARG A 372 12.66 18.17 -4.43
N TYR A 373 11.35 18.45 -4.46
CA TYR A 373 10.79 19.43 -5.38
C TYR A 373 11.23 20.87 -5.05
N SER A 374 11.30 21.22 -3.76
CA SER A 374 11.89 22.50 -3.31
C SER A 374 13.38 22.60 -3.63
N HIS A 375 14.14 21.53 -3.40
CA HIS A 375 15.54 21.45 -3.78
C HIS A 375 15.77 21.63 -5.29
N ALA A 376 15.00 20.91 -6.12
CA ALA A 376 15.09 21.01 -7.58
C ALA A 376 14.78 22.44 -8.09
N LEU A 377 13.79 23.11 -7.49
CA LEU A 377 13.40 24.45 -7.89
C LEU A 377 14.40 25.52 -7.42
N PHE A 378 14.66 25.61 -6.11
CA PHE A 378 15.43 26.72 -5.55
C PHE A 378 16.93 26.50 -5.62
N ASP A 379 17.41 25.28 -5.42
CA ASP A 379 18.84 25.01 -5.28
C ASP A 379 19.46 24.65 -6.63
N VAL A 380 18.79 23.79 -7.41
CA VAL A 380 19.29 23.34 -8.73
C VAL A 380 19.01 24.36 -9.82
N LEU A 381 17.74 24.75 -10.01
CA LEU A 381 17.33 25.63 -11.12
C LEU A 381 17.64 27.10 -10.83
N LEU A 382 17.18 27.63 -9.70
CA LEU A 382 17.30 29.06 -9.37
C LEU A 382 18.61 29.42 -8.66
N LYS A 383 19.35 28.44 -8.15
CA LYS A 383 20.63 28.60 -7.43
C LYS A 383 20.57 29.63 -6.30
N GLN A 384 19.50 29.58 -5.51
CA GLN A 384 19.28 30.49 -4.40
C GLN A 384 19.87 29.93 -3.10
N GLU A 385 20.74 30.71 -2.45
CA GLU A 385 21.36 30.33 -1.17
C GLU A 385 20.35 30.29 -0.02
N ASP A 386 19.23 31.00 -0.14
CA ASP A 386 18.20 31.07 0.89
C ASP A 386 17.09 30.03 0.71
N HIS A 387 17.26 29.11 -0.24
CA HIS A 387 16.43 27.91 -0.37
C HIS A 387 14.93 28.17 -0.62
N GLY A 388 14.56 29.38 -1.06
CA GLY A 388 13.17 29.76 -1.24
C GLY A 388 12.50 30.34 0.02
N LEU A 389 13.24 30.55 1.11
CA LEU A 389 12.66 30.80 2.43
C LEU A 389 12.71 32.27 2.89
N ARG A 390 13.75 33.02 2.56
CA ARG A 390 14.02 34.33 3.20
C ARG A 390 13.53 35.52 2.37
N ARG A 391 13.44 35.39 1.06
CA ARG A 391 12.90 36.42 0.16
C ARG A 391 11.39 36.28 -0.07
N ARG A 392 10.75 37.36 -0.51
CA ARG A 392 9.33 37.33 -0.92
C ARG A 392 9.18 36.66 -2.28
N ILE A 393 8.01 36.07 -2.53
CA ILE A 393 7.71 35.41 -3.81
C ILE A 393 7.92 36.36 -5.00
N ALA A 394 7.49 37.63 -4.87
CA ALA A 394 7.66 38.64 -5.90
C ALA A 394 9.13 38.86 -6.28
N GLU A 395 10.04 38.85 -5.30
CA GLU A 395 11.48 39.08 -5.52
C GLU A 395 12.12 37.95 -6.35
N TYR A 396 11.71 36.70 -6.12
CA TYR A 396 12.16 35.60 -6.98
C TYR A 396 11.63 35.73 -8.40
N ILE A 397 10.37 36.15 -8.56
CA ILE A 397 9.74 36.31 -9.88
C ILE A 397 10.38 37.45 -10.67
N GLU A 398 10.75 38.54 -10.00
CA GLU A 398 11.46 39.67 -10.60
C GLU A 398 12.83 39.28 -11.15
N GLN A 399 13.54 38.37 -10.46
CA GLN A 399 14.84 37.85 -10.89
C GLN A 399 14.77 36.86 -12.06
N LEU A 400 13.57 36.37 -12.40
CA LEU A 400 13.42 35.50 -13.58
C LEU A 400 13.71 36.30 -14.86
N PRO A 401 14.30 35.66 -15.88
CA PRO A 401 14.53 36.33 -17.16
C PRO A 401 13.21 36.71 -17.86
N CYS A 402 13.22 37.85 -18.56
CA CYS A 402 12.10 38.33 -19.39
C CYS A 402 12.39 38.05 -20.87
N ARG A 403 11.34 37.83 -21.68
CA ARG A 403 11.49 37.85 -23.15
C ARG A 403 11.71 39.30 -23.57
N GLY A 404 12.97 39.71 -23.78
CA GLY A 404 13.32 41.06 -24.23
C GLY A 404 14.48 41.74 -23.50
N ALA A 405 15.29 41.00 -22.75
CA ALA A 405 16.58 41.47 -22.22
C ALA A 405 17.72 40.68 -22.85
#